data_AF-A0A1B4G837-F1
#
_entry.id   AF-A0A1B4G837-F1
#
_cell.length_a   1.000
_cell.length_b   1.000
_cell.length_c   1.000
_cell.angle_alpha   90.00
_cell.angle_beta   90.00
_cell.angle_gamma   90.00
#
_symmetry.space_group_name_H-M   'P 1'
#
loop_
_entity.id
_entity.type
_entity.pdbx_description
1 polymer ?
#
loop_
_entity_poly.entity_id
_entity_poly.type
_entity_poly.pdbx_seq_one_letter_code
_entity_poly.pdbx_strand_id
1 'polypeptide(L)'
;MRRAQQSRVAAQRNPDGSAYAPRKVKRGGKHLRDKAGRIKREAMFRKLRAARYLRIDVDDAGLAIGFDERLSRIARVHQEGQKAPVEPGGPLAQYPIRVVLGFADADRELVRDRLLRYLNR
;
A
#
# COMPACT_ATOMS: atom_id res chain seq x y z
N MET A 1 -6.64 12.00 6.34
CA MET A 1 -5.39 11.41 5.80
C MET A 1 -5.19 9.97 6.22
N ARG A 2 -4.75 9.65 7.46
CA ARG A 2 -4.49 8.24 7.84
C ARG A 2 -5.66 7.31 7.55
N ARG A 3 -6.86 7.60 8.07
CA ARG A 3 -8.07 6.78 7.82
C ARG A 3 -8.42 6.69 6.33
N ALA A 4 -8.31 7.79 5.58
CA ALA A 4 -8.55 7.82 4.14
C ALA A 4 -7.59 6.89 3.38
N GLN A 5 -6.29 6.93 3.72
CA GLN A 5 -5.30 6.02 3.16
C GLN A 5 -5.62 4.55 3.49
N GLN A 6 -6.01 4.24 4.72
CA GLN A 6 -6.39 2.88 5.11
C GLN A 6 -7.59 2.37 4.31
N SER A 7 -8.64 3.20 4.17
CA SER A 7 -9.82 2.88 3.37
C SER A 7 -9.47 2.68 1.89
N ARG A 8 -8.59 3.53 1.33
CA ARG A 8 -8.13 3.43 -0.05
C ARG A 8 -7.36 2.13 -0.31
N VAL A 9 -6.40 1.79 0.54
CA VAL A 9 -5.64 0.53 0.43
C VAL A 9 -6.57 -0.67 0.65
N ALA A 10 -7.55 -0.56 1.55
CA ALA A 10 -8.57 -1.60 1.73
C ALA A 10 -9.42 -1.81 0.48
N ALA A 11 -9.77 -0.73 -0.22
CA ALA A 11 -10.46 -0.74 -1.50
C ALA A 11 -9.56 -1.14 -2.70
N GLN A 12 -8.27 -1.42 -2.47
CA GLN A 12 -7.29 -1.79 -3.49
C GLN A 12 -7.13 -0.72 -4.59
N ARG A 13 -7.00 0.55 -4.19
CA ARG A 13 -6.83 1.67 -5.14
C ARG A 13 -5.55 2.46 -4.91
N ASN A 14 -4.98 2.99 -5.99
CA ASN A 14 -3.92 3.97 -5.98
C ASN A 14 -4.46 5.38 -5.58
N PRO A 15 -3.60 6.33 -5.20
CA PRO A 15 -4.00 7.70 -4.87
C PRO A 15 -4.75 8.44 -5.97
N ASP A 16 -4.46 8.14 -7.23
CA ASP A 16 -5.16 8.65 -8.43
C ASP A 16 -6.55 8.03 -8.65
N GLY A 17 -6.97 7.11 -7.76
CA GLY A 17 -8.25 6.41 -7.84
C GLY A 17 -8.24 5.14 -8.69
N SER A 18 -7.17 4.87 -9.45
CA SER A 18 -7.03 3.66 -10.27
C SER A 18 -6.99 2.40 -9.41
N ALA A 19 -7.53 1.29 -9.91
CA ALA A 19 -7.48 0.01 -9.21
C ALA A 19 -6.07 -0.57 -9.24
N TYR A 20 -5.65 -1.21 -8.15
CA TYR A 20 -4.42 -1.98 -8.12
C TYR A 20 -4.47 -3.11 -9.15
N ALA A 21 -3.36 -3.31 -9.86
CA ALA A 21 -3.22 -4.46 -10.74
C ALA A 21 -3.48 -5.77 -9.95
N PRO A 22 -4.31 -6.69 -10.47
CA PRO A 22 -4.66 -7.91 -9.76
C PRO A 22 -3.43 -8.80 -9.54
N ARG A 23 -3.45 -9.64 -8.50
CA ARG A 23 -2.41 -10.63 -8.26
C ARG A 23 -2.46 -11.70 -9.36
N LYS A 24 -1.30 -12.04 -9.94
CA LYS A 24 -1.17 -13.19 -10.86
C LYS A 24 -1.70 -14.45 -10.17
N VAL A 25 -2.62 -15.15 -10.84
CA VAL A 25 -3.12 -16.44 -10.37
C VAL A 25 -2.03 -17.48 -10.64
N LYS A 26 -1.61 -18.25 -9.62
CA LYS A 26 -0.68 -19.36 -9.84
C LYS A 26 -1.37 -20.38 -10.75
N ARG A 27 -0.87 -20.55 -11.98
CA ARG A 27 -1.30 -21.66 -12.86
C ARG A 27 -0.87 -22.96 -12.18
N GLY A 28 -1.81 -23.88 -11.91
CA GLY A 28 -1.55 -25.16 -11.22
C GLY A 28 -1.90 -25.19 -9.73
N GLY A 29 -2.32 -24.08 -9.11
CA GLY A 29 -2.93 -24.12 -7.79
C GLY A 29 -4.32 -24.74 -7.87
N LYS A 30 -4.45 -26.01 -7.47
CA LYS A 30 -5.70 -26.79 -7.29
C LYS A 30 -6.90 -25.85 -7.21
N HIS A 31 -7.77 -25.89 -8.22
CA HIS A 31 -8.92 -25.01 -8.41
C HIS A 31 -9.53 -24.50 -7.10
N LEU A 32 -9.01 -23.38 -6.59
CA LEU A 32 -9.52 -22.74 -5.36
C LEU A 32 -10.92 -22.15 -5.62
N ARG A 33 -11.35 -22.12 -6.89
CA ARG A 33 -12.66 -21.71 -7.38
C ARG A 33 -13.72 -22.82 -7.23
N ASP A 34 -13.32 -24.09 -7.13
CA ASP A 34 -14.27 -25.21 -7.09
C ASP A 34 -14.78 -25.48 -5.67
N LYS A 35 -14.15 -24.88 -4.66
CA LYS A 35 -14.65 -24.87 -3.28
C LYS A 35 -15.43 -23.59 -3.03
N ALA A 36 -16.68 -23.56 -3.49
CA ALA A 36 -17.64 -22.53 -3.17
C ALA A 36 -17.59 -22.21 -1.65
N GLY A 37 -17.22 -20.97 -1.31
CA GLY A 37 -17.35 -20.43 0.04
C GLY A 37 -16.09 -20.26 0.90
N ARG A 38 -14.92 -20.89 0.61
CA ARG A 38 -13.83 -20.95 1.62
C ARG A 38 -12.57 -20.14 1.35
N ILE A 39 -12.34 -19.62 0.14
CA ILE A 39 -11.09 -18.88 -0.17
C ILE A 39 -11.43 -17.56 -0.85
N LYS A 40 -11.96 -16.60 -0.07
CA LYS A 40 -11.82 -15.20 -0.45
C LYS A 40 -10.32 -14.90 -0.47
N ARG A 41 -9.76 -14.61 -1.64
CA ARG A 41 -8.41 -14.06 -1.74
C ARG A 41 -8.38 -12.82 -0.82
N GLU A 42 -7.65 -12.91 0.29
CA GLU A 42 -7.52 -11.75 1.17
C GLU A 42 -7.02 -10.56 0.34
N ALA A 43 -7.68 -9.41 0.51
CA ALA A 43 -7.24 -8.16 -0.10
C ALA A 43 -5.75 -7.93 0.21
N MET A 44 -4.98 -7.46 -0.77
CA MET A 44 -3.55 -7.24 -0.59
C MET A 44 -3.31 -6.20 0.52
N PHE A 45 -2.10 -6.24 1.10
CA PHE A 45 -1.66 -5.21 2.04
C PHE A 45 -2.49 -5.09 3.32
N ARG A 46 -3.16 -6.17 3.76
CA ARG A 46 -3.92 -6.21 5.02
C ARG A 46 -3.12 -5.73 6.25
N LYS A 47 -1.82 -6.06 6.32
CA LYS A 47 -0.92 -5.53 7.36
C LYS A 47 -0.53 -4.08 7.10
N LEU A 48 -0.05 -3.73 5.90
CA LEU A 48 0.40 -2.37 5.59
C LEU A 48 -0.71 -1.31 5.71
N ARG A 49 -1.98 -1.69 5.54
CA ARG A 49 -3.10 -0.76 5.77
C ARG A 49 -3.45 -0.54 7.25
N ALA A 50 -2.95 -1.35 8.18
CA ALA A 50 -3.35 -1.25 9.57
C ALA A 50 -2.40 -0.31 10.35
N ALA A 51 -2.98 0.63 11.11
CA ALA A 51 -2.23 1.65 11.83
C ALA A 51 -1.09 1.11 12.71
N ARG A 52 -1.31 -0.04 13.37
CA ARG A 52 -0.32 -0.67 14.26
C ARG A 52 1.00 -1.06 13.59
N TYR A 53 1.03 -1.12 12.26
CA TYR A 53 2.24 -1.44 11.50
C TYR A 53 2.90 -0.20 10.90
N LEU A 54 2.26 0.96 10.98
CA LEU A 54 2.81 2.23 10.49
C LEU A 54 3.79 2.76 11.54
N ARG A 55 4.98 3.14 11.10
CA ARG A 55 5.97 3.84 11.92
C ARG A 55 6.02 5.31 11.56
N ILE A 56 6.32 6.10 12.58
CA ILE A 56 6.42 7.54 12.51
C ILE A 56 7.67 7.89 13.28
N ASP A 57 8.64 8.45 12.57
CA ASP A 57 9.88 8.92 13.14
C ASP A 57 9.92 10.44 12.97
N VAL A 58 10.28 11.13 14.05
CA VAL A 58 10.32 12.59 14.09
C VAL A 58 11.68 12.99 14.64
N ASP A 59 12.34 13.91 13.95
CA ASP A 59 13.59 14.51 14.37
C ASP A 59 13.60 16.01 14.02
N ASP A 60 14.71 16.68 14.30
CA ASP A 60 14.88 18.11 14.04
C ASP A 60 14.84 18.44 12.53
N ALA A 61 15.09 17.46 11.66
CA ALA A 61 15.05 17.62 10.20
C ALA A 61 13.63 17.40 9.63
N GLY A 62 12.75 16.71 10.36
CA GLY A 62 11.34 16.63 10.03
C GLY A 62 10.64 15.35 10.48
N LEU A 63 9.79 14.83 9.60
CA LEU A 63 8.86 13.72 9.88
C LEU A 63 8.95 12.68 8.77
N ALA A 64 9.22 11.42 9.16
CA ALA A 64 9.14 10.26 8.28
C ALA A 64 7.95 9.37 8.67
N ILE A 65 7.29 8.79 7.66
CA ILE A 65 6.23 7.80 7.86
C ILE A 65 6.52 6.59 6.99
N GLY A 66 6.54 5.41 7.60
CA GLY A 66 6.95 4.19 6.92
C GLY A 66 6.54 2.90 7.60
N PHE A 67 7.31 1.85 7.35
CA PHE A 67 7.15 0.51 7.91
C PHE A 67 8.53 -0.03 8.27
N ASP A 68 8.59 -1.01 9.17
CA ASP A 68 9.84 -1.68 9.53
C ASP A 68 10.09 -2.96 8.73
N GLU A 69 11.37 -3.37 8.72
CA GLU A 69 11.83 -4.71 8.35
C GLU A 69 11.20 -5.25 7.05
N ARG A 70 10.53 -6.40 7.12
CA ARG A 70 9.90 -7.07 5.99
C ARG A 70 8.76 -6.25 5.39
N LEU A 71 8.03 -5.48 6.19
CA LEU A 71 6.92 -4.68 5.71
C LEU A 71 7.44 -3.49 4.88
N SER A 72 8.55 -2.87 5.28
CA SER A 72 9.22 -1.82 4.51
C SER A 72 9.61 -2.33 3.12
N ARG A 73 10.26 -3.50 3.06
CA ARG A 73 10.66 -4.14 1.80
C ARG A 73 9.47 -4.44 0.89
N ILE A 74 8.39 -5.00 1.43
CA ILE A 74 7.18 -5.30 0.63
C ILE A 74 6.55 -4.00 0.12
N ALA A 75 6.40 -3.00 0.99
CA ALA A 75 5.87 -1.70 0.61
C ALA A 75 6.70 -1.09 -0.52
N ARG A 76 8.03 -1.08 -0.37
CA ARG A 76 8.96 -0.52 -1.36
C ARG A 76 8.88 -1.21 -2.73
N VAL A 77 8.90 -2.55 -2.75
CA VAL A 77 8.77 -3.33 -4.00
C VAL A 77 7.51 -2.95 -4.77
N HIS A 78 6.41 -2.73 -4.06
CA HIS A 78 5.14 -2.36 -4.69
C HIS A 78 5.03 -0.86 -4.98
N GLN A 79 5.59 0.00 -4.13
CA GLN A 79 5.56 1.45 -4.27
C GLN A 79 6.34 1.89 -5.52
N GLU A 80 7.52 1.31 -5.71
CA GLU A 80 8.45 1.65 -6.80
C GLU A 80 8.31 0.69 -7.99
N GLY A 81 7.54 -0.39 -7.85
CA GLY A 81 7.44 -1.43 -8.89
C GLY A 81 8.79 -2.08 -9.15
N GLN A 82 9.43 -2.65 -8.13
CA GLN A 82 10.75 -3.26 -8.26
C GLN A 82 10.67 -4.68 -8.83
N LYS A 83 11.80 -5.15 -9.36
CA LYS A 83 12.03 -6.57 -9.63
C LYS A 83 12.49 -7.25 -8.34
N ALA A 84 11.71 -8.22 -7.86
CA ALA A 84 11.97 -8.91 -6.60
C ALA A 84 11.62 -10.40 -6.69
N PRO A 85 12.21 -11.26 -5.83
CA PRO A 85 11.92 -12.69 -5.84
C PRO A 85 10.50 -12.96 -5.32
N VAL A 86 9.76 -13.85 -6.00
CA VAL A 86 8.38 -14.21 -5.61
C VAL A 86 8.31 -15.01 -4.31
N GLU A 87 9.40 -15.72 -4.00
CA GLU A 87 9.65 -16.47 -2.78
C GLU A 87 11.16 -16.46 -2.49
N PRO A 88 11.61 -16.69 -1.25
CA PRO A 88 13.04 -16.69 -0.93
C PRO A 88 13.83 -17.64 -1.83
N GLY A 89 14.85 -17.13 -2.53
CA GLY A 89 15.66 -17.90 -3.49
C GLY A 89 14.95 -18.25 -4.83
N GLY A 90 13.69 -17.85 -5.00
CA GLY A 90 12.90 -18.14 -6.19
C GLY A 90 13.10 -17.15 -7.34
N PRO A 91 12.34 -17.33 -8.44
CA PRO A 91 12.47 -16.49 -9.63
C PRO A 91 12.09 -15.03 -9.35
N LEU A 92 12.80 -14.13 -10.01
CA LEU A 92 12.52 -12.71 -9.97
C LEU A 92 11.30 -12.36 -10.82
N ALA A 93 10.39 -11.57 -10.25
CA ALA A 93 9.25 -11.01 -10.97
C ALA A 93 9.27 -9.49 -10.92
N GLN A 94 8.87 -8.87 -12.02
CA GLN A 94 8.57 -7.43 -12.07
C GLN A 94 7.22 -7.17 -11.39
N TYR A 95 7.21 -6.39 -10.31
CA TYR A 95 5.98 -6.07 -9.59
C TYR A 95 5.31 -4.83 -10.18
N PRO A 96 3.99 -4.87 -10.46
CA PRO A 96 3.25 -3.66 -10.80
C PRO A 96 3.22 -2.67 -9.64
N ILE A 97 3.29 -1.38 -9.97
CA ILE A 97 3.16 -0.29 -9.01
C ILE A 97 1.79 -0.37 -8.31
N ARG A 98 1.82 -0.38 -6.99
CA ARG A 98 0.66 -0.29 -6.11
C ARG A 98 1.05 0.63 -4.97
N VAL A 99 0.58 1.86 -5.02
CA VAL A 99 0.99 2.92 -4.10
C VAL A 99 0.26 2.76 -2.77
N VAL A 100 0.99 2.26 -1.77
CA VAL A 100 0.45 1.98 -0.42
C VAL A 100 0.53 3.22 0.45
N LEU A 101 1.65 3.96 0.37
CA LEU A 101 1.83 5.25 1.02
C LEU A 101 1.74 6.35 -0.05
N GLY A 102 0.80 7.28 0.09
CA GLY A 102 0.67 8.36 -0.87
C GLY A 102 -0.60 9.17 -0.66
N PHE A 103 -0.49 10.47 -0.93
CA PHE A 103 -1.57 11.43 -0.85
C PHE A 103 -2.45 11.35 -2.09
N ALA A 104 -3.75 11.15 -1.88
CA ALA A 104 -4.74 11.43 -2.93
C ALA A 104 -4.91 12.94 -3.08
N ASP A 105 -5.56 13.39 -4.15
CA ASP A 105 -5.76 14.83 -4.38
C ASP A 105 -6.55 15.50 -3.25
N ALA A 106 -7.57 14.82 -2.71
CA ALA A 106 -8.30 15.28 -1.53
C ALA A 106 -7.41 15.40 -0.27
N ASP A 107 -6.38 14.56 -0.13
CA ASP A 107 -5.42 14.72 0.97
C ASP A 107 -4.53 15.94 0.73
N ARG A 108 -4.07 16.17 -0.50
CA ARG A 108 -3.24 17.33 -0.85
C ARG A 108 -3.98 18.64 -0.62
N GLU A 109 -5.24 18.70 -1.05
CA GLU A 109 -6.11 19.85 -0.81
C GLU A 109 -6.31 20.11 0.68
N LEU A 110 -6.59 19.07 1.47
CA LEU A 110 -6.71 19.20 2.92
C LEU A 110 -5.41 19.67 3.59
N VAL A 111 -4.22 19.26 3.11
CA VAL A 111 -2.94 19.81 3.61
C VAL A 111 -2.85 21.29 3.24
N ARG A 112 -3.05 21.63 1.97
CA ARG A 112 -2.97 23.01 1.46
C ARG A 112 -3.87 23.95 2.25
N ASP A 113 -5.12 23.59 2.46
CA ASP A 113 -6.10 24.43 3.17
C ASP A 113 -5.76 24.59 4.65
N ARG A 114 -5.10 23.60 5.27
CA ARG A 114 -4.59 23.73 6.64
C ARG A 114 -3.39 24.68 6.70
N LEU A 115 -2.47 24.58 5.75
CA LEU A 115 -1.31 25.47 5.66
C LEU A 115 -1.73 26.92 5.41
N LEU A 116 -2.62 27.17 4.45
CA LEU A 116 -3.10 28.52 4.15
C LEU A 116 -3.79 29.15 5.36
N ARG A 117 -4.62 28.39 6.10
CA ARG A 117 -5.25 28.88 7.34
C ARG A 117 -4.25 29.20 8.45
N TYR A 118 -3.13 28.47 8.51
CA TYR A 118 -2.10 28.74 9.49
C TYR A 118 -1.29 30.00 9.13
N LEU A 119 -1.01 30.23 7.86
CA LEU A 119 -0.22 31.37 7.38
C LEU A 119 -1.02 32.68 7.32
N ASN A 120 -2.33 32.61 7.13
CA ASN A 120 -3.22 33.78 7.10
C ASN A 120 -3.80 34.11 8.49
N ARG A 121 -3.16 33.62 9.56
CA ARG A 121 -3.51 33.92 10.94
C ARG A 121 -2.51 34.93 11.50
#